data_AF-A0A669D1L0-F1
#
_entry.id   AF-A0A669D1L0-F1
#
_cell.length_a   1.000
_cell.length_b   1.000
_cell.length_c   1.000
_cell.angle_alpha   90.00
_cell.angle_beta   90.00
_cell.angle_gamma   90.00
#
_symmetry.space_group_name_H-M   'P 1'
#
loop_
_entity.id
_entity.type
_entity.pdbx_description
1 polymer ?
#
loop_
_entity_poly.entity_id
_entity_poly.type
_entity_poly.pdbx_seq_one_letter_code
_entity_poly.pdbx_strand_id
1 'polypeptide(L)'
;MADEWKQVFERNRVVPPQSQTVRLAVESRFTQSHGFQLTLNRVTYQSESDIHYFVTYQLRATLFDRNHQHFFGKTWKSSPQTIKNNKITFNEVLYVHTSLTLPSTLLVLELVSLSTRPDCSHQALGRGFTVLELFTIRPDTPAADGERRLNLHHGSPRALLHPLIMDTVDCKNTLFILSIYQVYSL
;
A
#
# COMPACT_ATOMS: atom_id res chain seq x y z
N MET A 1 -32.71 2.79 -0.92
CA MET A 1 -32.37 2.44 -2.32
C MET A 1 -31.28 3.34 -2.93
N ALA A 2 -31.18 4.64 -2.63
CA ALA A 2 -30.16 5.51 -3.25
C ALA A 2 -28.71 5.29 -2.73
N ASP A 3 -28.52 4.83 -1.49
CA ASP A 3 -27.19 4.57 -0.92
C ASP A 3 -26.52 3.28 -1.42
N GLU A 4 -27.31 2.30 -1.90
CA GLU A 4 -26.76 1.05 -2.43
C GLU A 4 -25.94 1.29 -3.70
N TRP A 5 -26.41 2.17 -4.59
CA TRP A 5 -25.68 2.52 -5.82
C TRP A 5 -24.36 3.24 -5.54
N LYS A 6 -24.32 4.13 -4.53
CA LYS A 6 -23.07 4.76 -4.07
C LYS A 6 -22.11 3.71 -3.51
N GLN A 7 -22.60 2.77 -2.70
CA GLN A 7 -21.77 1.69 -2.17
C GLN A 7 -21.24 0.77 -3.28
N VAL A 8 -22.06 0.43 -4.28
CA VAL A 8 -21.65 -0.39 -5.42
C VAL A 8 -20.62 0.35 -6.29
N PHE A 9 -20.82 1.65 -6.53
CA PHE A 9 -19.88 2.46 -7.30
C PHE A 9 -18.54 2.59 -6.57
N GLU A 10 -18.54 2.94 -5.29
CA GLU A 10 -17.33 3.00 -4.46
C GLU A 10 -16.64 1.64 -4.33
N ARG A 11 -17.40 0.54 -4.32
CA ARG A 11 -16.86 -0.82 -4.30
C ARG A 11 -16.17 -1.22 -5.61
N ASN A 12 -16.58 -0.64 -6.73
CA ASN A 12 -16.19 -1.06 -8.08
C ASN A 12 -15.42 0.00 -8.88
N ARG A 13 -15.02 1.11 -8.26
CA ARG A 13 -14.20 2.14 -8.89
C ARG A 13 -12.76 1.67 -9.03
N VAL A 14 -12.53 0.74 -9.96
CA VAL A 14 -11.20 0.31 -10.38
C VAL A 14 -10.68 1.34 -11.36
N VAL A 15 -9.57 1.97 -11.02
CA VAL A 15 -8.88 2.85 -11.97
C VAL A 15 -8.07 1.97 -12.92
N PRO A 16 -8.26 2.04 -14.25
CA PRO A 16 -7.53 1.19 -15.16
C PRO A 16 -6.03 1.53 -15.16
N PRO A 17 -5.14 0.55 -15.41
CA PRO A 17 -3.74 0.81 -15.71
C PRO A 17 -3.61 1.61 -17.01
N GLN A 18 -2.50 2.32 -17.17
CA GLN A 18 -2.24 3.14 -18.35
C GLN A 18 -1.98 2.25 -19.58
N SER A 19 -2.51 2.62 -20.75
CA SER A 19 -2.55 1.73 -21.92
C SER A 19 -1.17 1.35 -22.46
N GLN A 20 -0.16 2.21 -22.31
CA GLN A 20 1.22 1.89 -22.72
C GLN A 20 1.83 0.88 -21.75
N THR A 21 1.55 0.99 -20.44
CA THR A 21 1.93 -0.02 -19.44
C THR A 21 1.35 -1.39 -19.76
N VAL A 22 0.08 -1.45 -20.16
CA VAL A 22 -0.55 -2.72 -20.58
C VAL A 22 0.14 -3.30 -21.81
N ARG A 23 0.41 -2.47 -22.83
CA ARG A 23 1.12 -2.91 -24.05
C ARG A 23 2.52 -3.41 -23.74
N LEU A 24 3.29 -2.67 -22.95
CA LEU A 24 4.65 -3.07 -22.54
C LEU A 24 4.65 -4.38 -21.76
N ALA A 25 3.66 -4.59 -20.88
CA ALA A 25 3.52 -5.85 -20.15
C ALA A 25 3.27 -7.02 -21.13
N VAL A 26 2.41 -6.83 -22.12
CA VAL A 26 2.09 -7.82 -23.17
C VAL A 26 3.27 -8.09 -24.11
N GLU A 27 4.06 -7.08 -24.45
CA GLU A 27 5.23 -7.22 -25.34
C GLU A 27 6.46 -7.79 -24.61
N SER A 28 6.49 -7.69 -23.27
CA SER A 28 7.56 -8.25 -22.46
C SER A 28 7.47 -9.78 -22.38
N ARG A 29 8.60 -10.47 -22.12
CA ARG A 29 8.60 -11.93 -21.83
C ARG A 29 7.86 -12.31 -20.55
N PHE A 30 7.27 -11.35 -19.84
CA PHE A 30 6.60 -11.53 -18.55
C PHE A 30 5.06 -11.58 -18.66
N THR A 31 4.52 -11.92 -19.84
CA THR A 31 3.08 -12.02 -20.14
C THR A 31 2.29 -13.00 -19.28
N GLN A 32 2.98 -13.88 -18.55
CA GLN A 32 2.33 -14.81 -17.64
C GLN A 32 1.79 -14.03 -16.44
N SER A 33 0.51 -14.21 -16.15
CA SER A 33 -0.08 -13.67 -14.93
C SER A 33 0.52 -14.39 -13.73
N HIS A 34 0.94 -13.64 -12.72
CA HIS A 34 1.53 -14.18 -11.50
C HIS A 34 0.69 -13.81 -10.29
N GLY A 35 0.57 -14.76 -9.36
CA GLY A 35 -0.05 -14.58 -8.06
C GLY A 35 1.00 -14.28 -6.98
N PHE A 36 0.72 -13.28 -6.15
CA PHE A 36 1.56 -12.90 -5.02
C PHE A 36 0.73 -12.85 -3.76
N GLN A 37 1.31 -13.37 -2.68
CA GLN A 37 0.73 -13.30 -1.36
C GLN A 37 1.60 -12.41 -0.47
N LEU A 38 0.98 -11.40 0.14
CA LEU A 38 1.61 -10.51 1.10
C LEU A 38 0.87 -10.61 2.43
N THR A 39 1.53 -11.12 3.45
CA THR A 39 1.02 -11.12 4.82
C THR A 39 1.46 -9.84 5.51
N LEU A 40 0.51 -8.99 5.86
CA LEU A 40 0.70 -7.73 6.57
C LEU A 40 0.50 -8.00 8.07
N ASN A 41 1.59 -8.25 8.80
CA ASN A 41 1.49 -8.70 10.19
C ASN A 41 1.19 -7.56 11.14
N ARG A 42 2.15 -6.64 11.30
CA ARG A 42 2.06 -5.61 12.34
C ARG A 42 2.79 -4.35 11.94
N VAL A 43 2.28 -3.24 12.43
CA VAL A 43 2.97 -1.95 12.43
C VAL A 43 3.43 -1.66 13.85
N THR A 44 4.72 -1.42 14.03
CA THR A 44 5.30 -0.99 15.31
C THR A 44 5.64 0.49 15.22
N TYR A 45 5.21 1.25 16.20
CA TYR A 45 5.52 2.67 16.31
C TYR A 45 6.85 2.92 17.01
N GLN A 46 7.63 3.89 16.54
CA GLN A 46 8.98 4.15 17.04
C GLN A 46 9.16 5.43 17.87
N SER A 47 8.27 6.42 17.84
CA SER A 47 8.55 7.76 18.39
C SER A 47 7.39 8.39 19.16
N GLU A 48 7.37 8.45 20.49
CA GLU A 48 6.20 8.77 21.35
C GLU A 48 5.29 10.00 21.03
N SER A 49 5.65 10.92 20.13
CA SER A 49 5.00 12.23 19.97
C SER A 49 3.67 12.30 19.18
N ASP A 50 3.32 11.32 18.34
CA ASP A 50 2.19 11.41 17.39
C ASP A 50 1.14 10.27 17.48
N ILE A 51 1.24 9.35 18.45
CA ILE A 51 0.21 8.31 18.64
C ILE A 51 -1.05 8.95 19.21
N HIS A 52 -2.18 8.64 18.57
CA HIS A 52 -3.50 8.91 19.12
C HIS A 52 -4.10 7.57 19.58
N TYR A 53 -4.06 7.29 20.88
CA TYR A 53 -4.55 6.01 21.43
C TYR A 53 -6.06 5.79 21.26
N PHE A 54 -6.81 6.85 20.97
CA PHE A 54 -8.27 6.85 20.81
C PHE A 54 -8.74 6.78 19.35
N VAL A 55 -7.84 6.54 18.39
CA VAL A 55 -8.22 6.34 16.97
C VAL A 55 -7.93 4.91 16.52
N THR A 56 -8.65 4.47 15.49
CA THR A 56 -8.35 3.21 14.82
C THR A 56 -7.44 3.48 13.63
N TYR A 57 -6.72 2.46 13.19
CA TYR A 57 -5.76 2.52 12.11
C TYR A 57 -6.11 1.48 11.05
N GLN A 58 -5.88 1.80 9.78
CA GLN A 58 -6.15 0.94 8.64
C GLN A 58 -4.94 0.95 7.72
N LEU A 59 -4.50 -0.22 7.28
CA LEU A 59 -3.56 -0.34 6.17
C LEU A 59 -4.32 -0.28 4.86
N ARG A 60 -3.71 0.41 3.88
CA ARG A 60 -4.19 0.48 2.52
C ARG A 60 -3.10 0.08 1.56
N ALA A 61 -3.45 -0.69 0.55
CA ALA A 61 -2.51 -1.11 -0.48
C ALA A 61 -3.06 -0.70 -1.85
N THR A 62 -2.28 0.04 -2.63
CA THR A 62 -2.67 0.52 -3.97
C THR A 62 -1.52 0.35 -4.94
N LEU A 63 -1.81 -0.02 -6.20
CA LEU A 63 -0.79 -0.11 -7.23
C LEU A 63 -0.44 1.28 -7.76
N PHE A 64 0.83 1.47 -8.08
CA PHE A 64 1.36 2.72 -8.61
C PHE A 64 2.30 2.44 -9.78
N ASP A 65 2.12 3.18 -10.87
CA ASP A 65 3.02 3.14 -12.01
C ASP A 65 4.03 4.29 -11.88
N ARG A 66 5.30 3.93 -11.66
CA ARG A 66 6.39 4.89 -11.52
C ARG A 66 6.65 5.70 -12.78
N ASN A 67 6.51 5.09 -13.96
CA ASN A 67 6.82 5.73 -15.22
C ASN A 67 5.79 6.80 -15.57
N HIS A 68 4.53 6.53 -15.23
CA HIS A 68 3.41 7.43 -15.51
C HIS A 68 2.96 8.24 -14.28
N GLN A 69 3.62 8.05 -13.14
CA GLN A 69 3.34 8.69 -11.86
C GLN A 69 1.85 8.65 -11.51
N HIS A 70 1.26 7.45 -11.56
CA HIS A 70 -0.20 7.31 -11.45
C HIS A 70 -0.61 6.08 -10.65
N PHE A 71 -1.58 6.26 -9.74
CA PHE A 71 -2.20 5.18 -8.99
C PHE A 71 -3.26 4.48 -9.81
N PHE A 72 -3.28 3.15 -9.78
CA PHE A 72 -4.25 2.37 -10.53
C PHE A 72 -4.73 1.15 -9.75
N GLY A 73 -5.72 0.46 -10.31
CA GLY A 73 -6.37 -0.68 -9.71
C GLY A 73 -7.34 -0.29 -8.60
N LYS A 74 -7.62 -1.25 -7.73
CA LYS A 74 -8.44 -1.06 -6.53
C LYS A 74 -7.53 -0.92 -5.31
N THR A 75 -7.79 0.07 -4.49
CA THR A 75 -7.15 0.17 -3.17
C THR A 75 -7.74 -0.89 -2.24
N TRP A 76 -6.91 -1.85 -1.84
CA TRP A 76 -7.23 -2.77 -0.75
C TRP A 76 -7.16 -2.02 0.58
N LYS A 77 -8.02 -2.38 1.52
CA LYS A 77 -8.13 -1.76 2.84
C LYS A 77 -8.26 -2.83 3.91
N SER A 78 -7.48 -2.71 4.97
CA SER A 78 -7.57 -3.61 6.10
C SER A 78 -8.78 -3.35 6.97
N SER A 79 -9.10 -4.31 7.83
CA SER A 79 -9.94 -4.05 8.99
C SER A 79 -9.32 -2.94 9.86
N PRO A 80 -10.11 -2.00 10.41
CA PRO A 80 -9.61 -1.02 11.37
C PRO A 80 -9.10 -1.70 12.64
N GLN A 81 -7.92 -1.31 13.11
CA GLN A 81 -7.25 -1.88 14.28
C GLN A 81 -6.86 -0.79 15.27
N THR A 82 -6.90 -1.08 16.56
CA THR A 82 -6.40 -0.18 17.60
C THR A 82 -4.93 -0.43 17.88
N ILE A 83 -4.27 0.59 18.42
CA ILE A 83 -2.90 0.44 18.91
C ILE A 83 -2.89 -0.17 20.32
N LYS A 84 -2.02 -1.14 20.55
CA LYS A 84 -1.77 -1.79 21.85
C LYS A 84 -0.26 -1.92 22.05
N ASN A 85 0.27 -1.39 23.15
CA ASN A 85 1.70 -1.43 23.48
C ASN A 85 2.58 -0.95 22.31
N ASN A 86 2.25 0.21 21.73
CA ASN A 86 2.92 0.82 20.57
C ASN A 86 2.93 -0.05 19.30
N LYS A 87 2.03 -1.03 19.22
CA LYS A 87 1.90 -1.95 18.08
C LYS A 87 0.46 -2.02 17.59
N ILE A 88 0.30 -2.08 16.29
CA ILE A 88 -0.97 -2.33 15.61
C ILE A 88 -0.84 -3.67 14.91
N THR A 89 -1.64 -4.64 15.31
CA THR A 89 -1.63 -5.98 14.71
C THR A 89 -2.75 -6.07 13.69
N PHE A 90 -2.38 -6.33 12.43
CA PHE A 90 -3.34 -6.53 11.34
C PHE A 90 -3.53 -8.01 11.05
N ASN A 91 -2.43 -8.75 10.86
CA ASN A 91 -2.41 -10.17 10.49
C ASN A 91 -3.33 -10.47 9.28
N GLU A 92 -3.33 -9.59 8.29
CA GLU A 92 -4.15 -9.75 7.09
C GLU A 92 -3.30 -10.20 5.91
N VAL A 93 -3.93 -10.97 5.01
CA VAL A 93 -3.29 -11.47 3.80
C VAL A 93 -3.86 -10.73 2.59
N LEU A 94 -2.97 -10.12 1.82
CA LEU A 94 -3.27 -9.49 0.55
C LEU A 94 -2.84 -10.42 -0.59
N TYR A 95 -3.81 -10.84 -1.39
CA TYR A 95 -3.58 -11.57 -2.63
C TYR A 95 -3.60 -10.61 -3.81
N VAL A 96 -2.52 -10.60 -4.59
CA VAL A 96 -2.40 -9.80 -5.81
C VAL A 96 -2.21 -10.75 -6.98
N HIS A 97 -3.08 -10.65 -7.98
CA HIS A 97 -2.95 -11.41 -9.22
C HIS A 97 -2.97 -10.45 -10.39
N THR A 98 -1.89 -10.40 -11.15
CA THR A 98 -1.74 -9.42 -12.24
C THR A 98 -0.78 -9.92 -13.32
N SER A 99 -1.06 -9.51 -14.56
CA SER A 99 -0.16 -9.64 -15.71
C SER A 99 0.79 -8.44 -15.87
N LEU A 100 0.63 -7.40 -15.06
CA LEU A 100 1.46 -6.19 -15.08
C LEU A 100 2.75 -6.36 -14.26
N THR A 101 3.52 -7.38 -14.62
CA THR A 101 4.79 -7.79 -13.98
C THR A 101 5.97 -6.89 -14.36
N LEU A 102 5.71 -5.62 -14.64
CA LEU A 102 6.70 -4.64 -15.00
C LEU A 102 7.39 -4.07 -13.75
N PRO A 103 8.71 -3.81 -13.79
CA PRO A 103 9.44 -3.19 -12.67
C PRO A 103 8.95 -1.80 -12.29
N SER A 104 8.30 -1.09 -13.20
CA SER A 104 7.68 0.20 -12.93
C SER A 104 6.39 0.09 -12.11
N THR A 105 5.81 -1.11 -11.97
CA THR A 105 4.63 -1.37 -11.17
C THR A 105 5.03 -1.61 -9.72
N LEU A 106 4.60 -0.70 -8.85
CA LEU A 106 4.91 -0.69 -7.43
C LEU A 106 3.65 -0.91 -6.60
N LEU A 107 3.79 -1.51 -5.42
CA LEU A 107 2.74 -1.54 -4.41
C LEU A 107 3.01 -0.49 -3.34
N VAL A 108 2.07 0.43 -3.17
CA VAL A 108 2.17 1.47 -2.15
C VAL A 108 1.32 1.06 -0.95
N LEU A 109 1.98 0.92 0.20
CA LEU A 109 1.37 0.61 1.47
C LEU A 109 1.25 1.89 2.30
N GLU A 110 0.04 2.27 2.65
CA GLU A 110 -0.27 3.47 3.44
C GLU A 110 -0.92 3.08 4.77
N LEU A 111 -0.43 3.66 5.86
CA LEU A 111 -1.08 3.61 7.16
C LEU A 111 -1.98 4.84 7.31
N VAL A 112 -3.26 4.62 7.60
CA VAL A 112 -4.26 5.67 7.74
C VAL A 112 -4.89 5.60 9.12
N SER A 113 -4.92 6.71 9.86
CA SER A 113 -5.73 6.82 11.07
C SER A 113 -7.16 7.21 10.71
N LEU A 114 -8.12 6.53 11.33
CA LEU A 114 -9.55 6.75 11.22
C LEU A 114 -10.07 7.32 12.54
N SER A 115 -10.51 8.58 12.51
CA SER A 115 -11.20 9.23 13.62
C SER A 115 -12.66 9.48 13.27
N THR A 116 -13.53 9.34 14.26
CA THR A 116 -14.93 9.74 14.13
C THR A 116 -15.05 11.19 14.59
N ARG A 117 -15.58 12.05 13.73
CA ARG A 117 -15.86 13.44 14.06
C ARG A 117 -17.13 13.54 14.91
N PRO A 118 -17.33 14.65 15.64
CA PRO A 118 -18.56 14.87 16.43
C PRO A 118 -19.84 14.87 15.59
N ASP A 119 -19.74 15.16 14.29
CA ASP A 119 -20.84 15.11 13.32
C ASP A 119 -21.11 13.69 12.77
N CYS A 120 -20.57 12.65 13.43
CA CYS A 120 -20.62 11.26 13.01
C CYS A 120 -19.95 10.95 11.65
N SER A 121 -19.26 11.90 11.03
CA SER A 121 -18.47 11.62 9.83
C SER A 121 -17.12 10.97 10.18
N HIS A 122 -16.56 10.20 9.26
CA HIS A 122 -15.25 9.58 9.44
C HIS A 122 -14.16 10.40 8.74
N GLN A 123 -13.13 10.79 9.49
CA GLN A 123 -11.92 11.40 8.96
C GLN A 123 -10.82 10.35 8.81
N ALA A 124 -10.27 10.26 7.61
CA ALA A 124 -9.14 9.41 7.29
C ALA A 124 -7.90 10.27 7.02
N LEU A 125 -6.83 10.06 7.79
CA LEU A 125 -5.58 10.82 7.66
C LEU A 125 -4.39 9.88 7.49
N GLY A 126 -3.59 10.10 6.44
CA GLY A 126 -2.38 9.34 6.17
C GLY A 126 -1.30 9.64 7.21
N ARG A 127 -0.80 8.60 7.87
CA ARG A 127 0.22 8.68 8.94
C ARG A 127 1.59 8.29 8.46
N GLY A 128 1.65 7.49 7.41
CA GLY A 128 2.87 7.22 6.68
C GLY A 128 2.65 6.21 5.58
N PHE A 129 3.62 6.11 4.69
CA PHE A 129 3.58 5.17 3.59
C PHE A 129 4.95 4.62 3.24
N THR A 130 4.95 3.49 2.55
CA THR A 130 6.14 2.87 1.98
C THR A 130 5.80 2.28 0.63
N VAL A 131 6.83 1.99 -0.15
CA VAL A 131 6.70 1.50 -1.53
C VAL A 131 7.44 0.17 -1.63
N LEU A 132 6.76 -0.83 -2.19
CA LEU A 132 7.28 -2.17 -2.40
C LEU A 132 7.39 -2.44 -3.90
N GLU A 133 8.60 -2.73 -4.35
CA GLU A 133 8.86 -3.24 -5.70
C GLU A 133 8.43 -4.71 -5.74
N LEU A 134 7.29 -5.00 -6.38
CA LEU A 134 6.77 -6.37 -6.50
C LEU A 134 7.51 -7.17 -7.57
N PHE A 135 8.01 -6.50 -8.61
CA PHE A 135 8.58 -7.11 -9.79
C PHE A 135 10.00 -6.60 -10.00
N THR A 136 11.00 -7.31 -9.49
CA THR A 136 12.40 -6.90 -9.65
C THR A 136 12.98 -7.47 -10.94
N ILE A 137 13.88 -6.73 -11.58
CA ILE A 137 14.56 -7.14 -12.83
C ILE A 137 15.57 -8.29 -12.60
N ARG A 138 15.91 -8.58 -11.35
CA ARG A 138 16.94 -9.55 -10.97
C ARG A 138 16.30 -10.80 -10.34
N PRO A 139 16.03 -11.85 -11.13
CA PRO A 139 15.56 -13.14 -10.62
C PRO A 139 16.60 -13.87 -9.74
N ASP A 140 17.87 -13.43 -9.74
CA ASP A 140 18.98 -14.08 -9.03
C ASP A 140 19.09 -13.72 -7.54
N THR A 141 18.31 -12.75 -7.09
CA THR A 141 18.07 -12.60 -5.64
C THR A 141 16.94 -13.56 -5.34
N PRO A 142 17.12 -14.59 -4.48
CA PRO A 142 15.99 -15.39 -4.06
C PRO A 142 14.91 -14.43 -3.62
N ALA A 143 13.72 -14.56 -4.21
CA ALA A 143 12.49 -14.04 -3.66
C ALA A 143 12.65 -14.12 -2.14
N ALA A 144 12.76 -12.98 -1.47
CA ALA A 144 13.07 -12.97 -0.05
C ALA A 144 11.84 -13.49 0.70
N ASP A 145 11.67 -14.81 0.66
CA ASP A 145 10.72 -15.59 1.41
C ASP A 145 11.15 -15.44 2.86
N GLY A 146 10.45 -14.56 3.57
CA GLY A 146 10.86 -14.16 4.90
C GLY A 146 10.22 -12.88 5.39
N GLU A 147 10.42 -12.63 6.69
CA GLU A 147 9.98 -11.39 7.34
C GLU A 147 10.79 -10.22 6.78
N ARG A 148 10.12 -9.26 6.15
CA ARG A 148 10.69 -7.97 5.79
C ARG A 148 10.13 -6.90 6.71
N ARG A 149 11.01 -6.06 7.25
CA ARG A 149 10.64 -4.87 8.01
C ARG A 149 10.79 -3.65 7.10
N LEU A 150 9.67 -2.97 6.84
CA LEU A 150 9.59 -1.79 6.01
C LEU A 150 9.40 -0.55 6.87
N ASN A 151 10.18 0.49 6.60
CA ASN A 151 10.02 1.79 7.23
C ASN A 151 8.88 2.55 6.54
N LEU A 152 7.91 3.04 7.30
CA LEU A 152 6.90 3.97 6.80
C LEU A 152 7.43 5.40 6.96
N HIS A 153 7.53 6.08 5.83
CA HIS A 153 7.88 7.49 5.78
C HIS A 153 6.68 8.33 6.18
N HIS A 154 6.92 9.42 6.90
CA HIS A 154 5.86 10.36 7.26
C HIS A 154 5.22 10.96 6.01
N GLY A 155 3.91 11.21 6.08
CA GLY A 155 3.15 11.90 5.03
C GLY A 155 2.21 10.99 4.25
N SER A 156 1.81 11.46 3.06
CA SER A 156 0.83 10.80 2.20
C SER A 156 1.47 10.28 0.91
N PRO A 157 1.03 9.10 0.40
CA PRO A 157 1.42 8.58 -0.92
C PRO A 157 1.30 9.58 -2.07
N ARG A 158 0.47 10.63 -1.92
CA ARG A 158 0.35 11.71 -2.91
C ARG A 158 1.68 12.41 -3.20
N ALA A 159 2.65 12.33 -2.29
CA ALA A 159 4.02 12.78 -2.54
C ALA A 159 4.65 12.12 -3.77
N LEU A 160 4.25 10.89 -4.12
CA LEU A 160 4.73 10.18 -5.32
C LEU A 160 4.27 10.83 -6.63
N LEU A 161 3.23 11.66 -6.59
CA LEU A 161 2.72 12.39 -7.77
C LEU A 161 3.51 13.68 -8.04
N HIS A 162 4.42 14.07 -7.14
CA HIS A 162 5.14 15.32 -7.25
C HIS A 162 6.65 15.07 -7.22
N PRO A 163 7.33 15.15 -8.38
CA PRO A 163 8.76 14.82 -8.51
C PRO A 163 9.65 15.55 -7.49
N LEU A 164 9.35 16.82 -7.21
CA LEU A 164 10.11 17.66 -6.27
C LEU A 164 9.90 17.27 -4.80
N ILE A 165 8.82 16.56 -4.47
CA ILE A 165 8.55 16.13 -3.10
C ILE A 165 9.32 14.85 -2.80
N MET A 166 9.52 13.94 -3.78
CA MET A 166 10.26 12.69 -3.57
C MET A 166 11.69 12.91 -3.07
N ASP A 167 12.41 13.92 -3.57
CA ASP A 167 13.75 14.27 -3.07
C ASP A 167 13.74 14.89 -1.67
N THR A 168 12.58 15.42 -1.23
CA THR A 168 12.37 16.03 0.09
C THR A 168 11.59 15.14 1.07
N VAL A 169 11.14 13.93 0.66
CA VAL A 169 10.61 12.96 1.61
C VAL A 169 11.80 12.62 2.49
N ASP A 170 11.84 13.27 3.64
CA ASP A 170 12.92 13.16 4.60
C ASP A 170 12.86 11.73 5.16
N CYS A 171 13.49 10.80 4.42
CA CYS A 171 13.57 9.37 4.73
C CYS A 171 14.21 9.10 6.10
N LYS A 172 14.70 10.15 6.77
CA LYS A 172 15.30 10.15 8.10
C LYS A 172 14.27 10.06 9.22
N ASN A 173 13.02 10.49 9.02
CA ASN A 173 11.97 10.43 10.05
C ASN A 173 11.06 9.22 9.86
N THR A 174 11.60 8.02 10.15
CA THR A 174 10.80 6.80 10.23
C THR A 174 9.97 6.82 11.51
N LEU A 175 8.64 6.85 11.38
CA LEU A 175 7.74 6.84 12.55
C LEU A 175 7.20 5.45 12.85
N PHE A 176 7.07 4.61 11.83
CA PHE A 176 6.49 3.29 11.95
C PHE A 176 7.32 2.27 11.17
N ILE A 177 7.39 1.06 11.70
CA ILE A 177 7.94 -0.11 11.01
C ILE A 177 6.82 -1.10 10.76
N LEU A 178 6.58 -1.42 9.50
CA LEU A 178 5.66 -2.46 9.06
C LEU A 178 6.44 -3.78 8.87
N SER A 179 6.10 -4.80 9.64
CA SER A 179 6.53 -6.18 9.37
C SER A 179 5.59 -6.81 8.35
N ILE A 180 6.15 -7.28 7.22
CA ILE A 180 5.45 -8.05 6.20
C ILE A 180 6.15 -9.40 5.99
N TYR A 181 5.41 -10.38 5.51
CA TYR A 181 5.96 -11.60 4.93
C TYR A 181 5.46 -11.72 3.51
N GLN A 182 6.37 -11.98 2.57
CA GLN A 182 6.02 -12.12 1.16
C GLN A 182 6.30 -13.54 0.70
N VAL A 183 5.28 -14.17 0.10
CA VAL A 183 5.40 -15.49 -0.52
C VAL A 183 4.99 -15.36 -1.98
N TYR A 184 5.82 -15.88 -2.88
CA TYR A 184 5.49 -15.97 -4.30
C TYR A 184 4.67 -17.24 -4.50
N SER A 185 3.49 -17.12 -5.12
CA SER A 185 2.76 -18.31 -5.55
C SER A 185 3.29 -18.73 -6.92
N LEU A 186 3.69 -20.01 -7.04
CA LEU A 186 4.10 -20.66 -8.29
C LEU A 186 2.98 -20.61 -9.34
#